data_AF-B0LRV3-F1
#
_entry.id   AF-B0LRV3-F1
#
_cell.length_a   1.000
_cell.length_b   1.000
_cell.length_c   1.000
_cell.angle_alpha   90.00
_cell.angle_beta   90.00
_cell.angle_gamma   90.00
#
_symmetry.space_group_name_H-M   'P 1'
#
loop_
_entity.id
_entity.type
_entity.pdbx_description
1 polymer ?
#
loop_
_entity_poly.entity_id
_entity_poly.type
_entity_poly.pdbx_seq_one_letter_code
_entity_poly.pdbx_strand_id
1 'polypeptide(L)'
;VSALVVGEICETPSHWRAQETLSEWMSKHKVPGISGIDTRALTKKIRENGTILGRIIYDKENNAIKKSMIFNDPNTRNLVSECSVKAPRIFNANGTPRICAIDCGLKLNQIKCFVSRGARVELVPWNYQLDESQFDGLFISNGPGNPIACKDVVNQIQRVLQNGRKPVFGICLGHQLLATAIGCTTYKMKY
;
A
#
# COMPACT_ATOMS: atom_id res chain seq x y z
N VAL A 1 3.38 6.29 -5.59
CA VAL A 1 3.94 5.84 -6.88
C VAL A 1 5.28 6.55 -7.05
N SER A 2 6.35 5.85 -7.42
CA SER A 2 7.68 6.46 -7.56
C SER A 2 7.85 7.17 -8.90
N ALA A 3 7.17 6.72 -9.95
CA ALA A 3 7.14 7.32 -11.27
C ALA A 3 5.93 6.82 -12.08
N LEU A 4 5.48 7.58 -13.08
CA LEU A 4 4.40 7.17 -13.98
C LEU A 4 4.91 7.01 -15.43
N VAL A 5 4.50 5.93 -16.09
CA VAL A 5 4.81 5.66 -17.51
C VAL A 5 3.48 5.53 -18.25
N VAL A 6 3.27 6.35 -19.29
CA VAL A 6 2.05 6.35 -20.09
C VAL A 6 2.35 6.28 -21.59
N GLY A 7 1.38 5.80 -22.36
CA GLY A 7 1.45 5.86 -23.83
C GLY A 7 1.22 7.28 -24.33
N GLU A 8 0.14 7.90 -23.86
CA GLU A 8 -0.26 9.25 -24.23
C GLU A 8 -0.71 10.01 -22.99
N ILE A 9 -0.51 11.32 -22.99
CA ILE A 9 -0.96 12.23 -21.93
C ILE A 9 -2.03 13.18 -22.48
N CYS A 10 -3.08 13.39 -21.70
CA CYS A 10 -4.10 14.38 -22.02
C CYS A 10 -3.70 15.73 -21.43
N GLU A 11 -3.36 16.68 -22.29
CA GLU A 11 -2.94 18.03 -21.89
C GLU A 11 -4.12 18.94 -21.54
N THR A 12 -5.30 18.68 -22.12
CA THR A 12 -6.53 19.47 -21.91
C THR A 12 -7.65 18.62 -21.33
N PRO A 13 -7.57 18.18 -20.06
CA PRO A 13 -8.60 17.37 -19.45
C PRO A 13 -9.92 18.15 -19.32
N SER A 14 -11.02 17.58 -19.82
CA SER A 14 -12.35 18.18 -19.74
C SER A 14 -13.25 17.36 -18.82
N HIS A 15 -13.36 17.80 -17.56
CA HIS A 15 -14.22 17.18 -16.56
C HIS A 15 -14.63 18.22 -15.51
N TRP A 16 -15.90 18.25 -15.08
CA TRP A 16 -16.42 19.25 -14.14
C TRP A 16 -15.73 19.28 -12.76
N ARG A 17 -15.03 18.21 -12.40
CA ARG A 17 -14.20 18.08 -11.18
C ARG A 17 -12.70 18.30 -11.41
N ALA A 18 -12.27 18.58 -12.64
CA ALA A 18 -10.86 18.87 -12.91
C ALA A 18 -10.45 20.12 -12.11
N GLN A 19 -9.26 20.08 -11.53
CA GLN A 19 -8.69 21.19 -10.74
C GLN A 19 -7.31 21.60 -11.27
N GLU A 20 -6.56 20.61 -11.76
CA GLU A 20 -5.24 20.76 -12.38
C GLU A 20 -5.04 19.59 -13.36
N THR A 21 -4.08 19.73 -14.27
CA THR A 21 -3.64 18.66 -15.16
C THR A 21 -2.87 17.58 -14.39
N LEU A 22 -2.76 16.38 -14.97
CA LEU A 22 -1.95 15.31 -14.38
C LEU A 22 -0.48 15.73 -14.22
N SER A 23 0.07 16.44 -15.21
CA SER A 23 1.45 16.95 -15.20
C SER A 23 1.70 17.93 -14.06
N GLU A 24 0.79 18.89 -13.85
CA GLU A 24 0.89 19.86 -12.75
C GLU A 24 0.83 19.16 -11.40
N TRP A 25 -0.12 18.24 -11.22
CA TRP A 25 -0.23 17.45 -10.00
C TRP A 25 1.04 16.64 -9.71
N MET A 26 1.60 15.99 -10.73
CA MET A 26 2.82 15.20 -10.61
C MET A 26 4.04 16.06 -10.26
N SER A 27 4.22 17.22 -10.91
CA SER A 27 5.29 18.17 -10.59
C SER A 27 5.19 18.67 -9.15
N LYS A 28 3.97 19.02 -8.69
CA LYS A 28 3.71 19.45 -7.31
C LYS A 28 4.09 18.38 -6.28
N HIS A 29 3.85 17.11 -6.58
CA HIS A 29 4.20 15.98 -5.73
C HIS A 29 5.62 15.43 -5.96
N LYS A 30 6.43 16.10 -6.82
CA LYS A 30 7.78 15.68 -7.19
C LYS A 30 7.83 14.25 -7.74
N VAL A 31 6.81 13.85 -8.48
CA VAL A 31 6.72 12.52 -9.11
C VAL A 31 7.13 12.63 -10.58
N PRO A 32 8.21 11.95 -11.01
CA PRO A 32 8.61 11.93 -12.41
C PRO A 32 7.63 11.14 -13.29
N GLY A 33 7.50 11.57 -14.55
CA GLY A 33 6.66 10.94 -15.56
C GLY A 33 7.35 10.84 -16.91
N ILE A 34 6.94 9.87 -17.74
CA ILE A 34 7.32 9.77 -19.15
C ILE A 34 6.11 9.34 -19.99
N SER A 35 5.90 10.02 -21.11
CA SER A 35 4.86 9.73 -22.11
C SER A 35 5.50 9.29 -23.44
N GLY A 36 4.69 8.83 -24.40
CA GLY A 36 5.17 8.37 -25.70
C GLY A 36 5.80 6.97 -25.67
N ILE A 37 5.56 6.20 -24.61
CA ILE A 37 6.11 4.85 -24.45
C ILE A 37 5.08 3.82 -24.90
N ASP A 38 5.49 2.82 -25.69
CA ASP A 38 4.66 1.65 -25.95
C ASP A 38 4.49 0.84 -24.65
N THR A 39 3.46 1.19 -23.88
CA THR A 39 3.13 0.53 -22.62
C THR A 39 2.71 -0.92 -22.83
N ARG A 40 2.17 -1.28 -24.00
CA ARG A 40 1.83 -2.67 -24.34
C ARG A 40 3.09 -3.52 -24.50
N ALA A 41 4.10 -3.03 -25.22
CA ALA A 41 5.39 -3.70 -25.32
C ALA A 41 6.07 -3.82 -23.94
N LEU A 42 6.02 -2.76 -23.13
CA LEU A 42 6.54 -2.79 -21.76
C LEU A 42 5.81 -3.83 -20.88
N THR A 43 4.48 -3.89 -20.93
CA THR A 43 3.69 -4.89 -20.20
C THR A 43 4.03 -6.31 -20.63
N LYS A 44 4.18 -6.57 -21.94
CA LYS A 44 4.62 -7.89 -22.43
C LYS A 44 5.98 -8.30 -21.86
N LYS A 45 6.95 -7.37 -21.87
CA LYS A 45 8.29 -7.60 -21.33
C LYS A 45 8.24 -7.95 -19.83
N ILE A 46 7.46 -7.21 -19.03
CA ILE A 46 7.26 -7.51 -17.60
C ILE A 46 6.59 -8.87 -17.42
N ARG A 47 5.55 -9.18 -18.19
CA ARG A 47 4.84 -10.47 -18.10
C ARG A 47 5.74 -11.66 -18.39
N GLU A 48 6.62 -11.57 -19.39
CA GLU A 48 7.50 -12.67 -19.79
C GLU A 48 8.60 -12.92 -18.75
N ASN A 49 9.21 -11.83 -18.24
CA ASN A 49 10.39 -11.87 -17.37
C ASN A 49 10.07 -11.78 -15.86
N GLY A 50 8.81 -11.51 -15.49
CA GLY A 50 8.36 -11.34 -14.13
C GLY A 50 8.67 -9.95 -13.54
N THR A 51 9.10 -9.90 -12.27
CA THR A 51 9.45 -8.62 -11.63
C THR A 51 10.73 -8.04 -12.24
N ILE A 52 10.61 -6.91 -12.93
CA ILE A 52 11.75 -6.17 -13.51
C ILE A 52 11.96 -4.87 -12.73
N LEU A 53 13.21 -4.58 -12.36
CA LEU A 53 13.58 -3.27 -11.81
C LEU A 53 13.75 -2.26 -12.95
N GLY A 54 13.19 -1.06 -12.76
CA GLY A 54 13.21 0.01 -13.75
C GLY A 54 13.56 1.36 -13.15
N ARG A 55 14.02 2.28 -13.99
CA ARG A 55 14.34 3.67 -13.63
C ARG A 55 14.03 4.59 -14.82
N ILE A 56 13.58 5.81 -14.53
CA ILE A 56 13.50 6.91 -15.49
C ILE A 56 14.72 7.81 -15.31
N ILE A 57 15.41 8.15 -16.39
CA ILE A 57 16.60 9.01 -16.39
C ILE A 57 16.36 10.13 -17.40
N TYR A 58 16.51 11.38 -16.95
CA TYR A 58 16.30 12.58 -17.78
C TYR A 58 17.54 12.97 -18.61
N ASP A 59 18.73 12.55 -18.18
CA ASP A 59 20.00 12.85 -18.85
C ASP A 59 20.49 11.64 -19.66
N LYS A 60 20.52 11.79 -20.99
CA LYS A 60 20.94 10.74 -21.92
C LYS A 60 22.47 10.69 -22.08
N GLU A 61 23.19 11.77 -21.80
CA GLU A 61 24.61 11.93 -22.14
C GLU A 61 25.55 11.64 -20.97
N ASN A 62 25.08 11.69 -19.74
CA ASN A 62 25.90 11.41 -18.57
C ASN A 62 26.07 9.89 -18.30
N ASN A 63 26.91 9.26 -19.12
CA ASN A 63 27.24 7.83 -19.04
C ASN A 63 27.83 7.40 -17.68
N ALA A 64 28.43 8.34 -16.94
CA ALA A 64 28.96 8.07 -15.60
C ALA A 64 27.83 7.78 -14.60
N ILE A 65 26.71 8.52 -14.67
CA ILE A 65 25.53 8.30 -13.82
C ILE A 65 24.85 6.97 -14.18
N LYS A 66 24.78 6.62 -15.47
CA LYS A 66 24.21 5.34 -15.92
C LYS A 66 24.99 4.12 -15.38
N LYS A 67 26.33 4.20 -15.34
CA LYS A 67 27.19 3.11 -14.87
C LYS A 67 27.29 3.02 -13.35
N SER A 68 27.17 4.13 -12.63
CA SER A 68 27.30 4.16 -11.16
C SER A 68 26.02 3.82 -10.41
N MET A 69 24.85 3.97 -11.03
CA MET A 69 23.58 3.81 -10.33
C MET A 69 23.09 2.36 -10.28
N ILE A 70 23.31 1.72 -9.14
CA ILE A 70 22.81 0.38 -8.79
C ILE A 70 21.28 0.36 -8.74
N PHE A 71 20.65 -0.72 -9.21
CA PHE A 71 19.21 -0.95 -9.02
C PHE A 71 18.96 -1.40 -7.59
N ASN A 72 18.08 -0.70 -6.87
CA ASN A 72 17.65 -1.07 -5.54
C ASN A 72 16.26 -1.69 -5.61
N ASP A 73 16.10 -2.93 -5.14
CA ASP A 73 14.78 -3.55 -5.03
C ASP A 73 14.04 -2.95 -3.82
N PRO A 74 12.94 -2.21 -4.02
CA PRO A 74 12.18 -1.62 -2.92
C PRO A 74 11.58 -2.67 -1.97
N ASN A 75 11.41 -3.93 -2.42
CA ASN A 75 10.86 -5.01 -1.60
C ASN A 75 11.81 -5.48 -0.48
N THR A 76 13.07 -5.03 -0.49
CA THR A 76 14.03 -5.29 0.60
C THR A 76 13.79 -4.41 1.82
N ARG A 77 13.03 -3.32 1.67
CA ARG A 77 12.70 -2.38 2.75
C ARG A 77 11.34 -2.70 3.36
N ASN A 78 11.11 -2.26 4.59
CA ASN A 78 9.79 -2.34 5.23
C ASN A 78 8.88 -1.22 4.70
N LEU A 79 8.30 -1.42 3.51
CA LEU A 79 7.42 -0.45 2.86
C LEU A 79 6.15 -0.15 3.68
N VAL A 80 5.69 -1.09 4.50
CA VAL A 80 4.57 -0.88 5.43
C VAL A 80 4.90 0.23 6.42
N SER A 81 6.10 0.21 6.99
CA SER A 81 6.54 1.25 7.94
C SER A 81 6.64 2.65 7.31
N GLU A 82 6.94 2.72 6.02
CA GLU A 82 7.02 3.97 5.25
C GLU A 82 5.64 4.58 5.01
N CYS A 83 4.61 3.76 4.80
CA CYS A 83 3.26 4.22 4.45
C CYS A 83 2.28 4.31 5.63
N SER A 84 2.57 3.65 6.75
CA SER A 84 1.70 3.62 7.92
C SER A 84 1.63 4.97 8.66
N VAL A 85 0.46 5.29 9.22
CA VAL A 85 0.29 6.41 10.15
C VAL A 85 1.28 6.34 11.31
N LYS A 86 1.67 7.51 11.81
CA LYS A 86 2.64 7.64 12.92
C LYS A 86 1.98 7.68 14.30
N ALA A 87 0.69 8.00 14.36
CA ALA A 87 -0.08 8.06 15.59
C ALA A 87 -1.52 7.56 15.34
N PRO A 88 -2.19 7.02 16.37
CA PRO A 88 -3.59 6.60 16.26
C PRO A 88 -4.53 7.74 15.84
N ARG A 89 -5.56 7.40 15.06
CA ARG A 89 -6.59 8.33 14.60
C ARG A 89 -7.97 7.69 14.70
N ILE A 90 -8.92 8.41 15.29
CA ILE A 90 -10.29 7.95 15.46
C ILE A 90 -11.18 8.58 14.39
N PHE A 91 -12.00 7.76 13.75
CA PHE A 91 -13.04 8.16 12.81
C PHE A 91 -14.39 7.70 13.35
N ASN A 92 -15.41 8.57 13.22
CA ASN A 92 -16.76 8.31 13.72
C ASN A 92 -16.76 7.91 15.21
N ALA A 93 -16.30 8.82 16.07
CA ALA A 93 -16.01 8.54 17.48
C ALA A 93 -17.19 7.95 18.28
N ASN A 94 -18.43 8.31 17.91
CA ASN A 94 -19.66 7.83 18.54
C ASN A 94 -20.25 6.58 17.86
N GLY A 95 -19.55 6.03 16.87
CA GLY A 95 -19.98 4.88 16.09
C GLY A 95 -19.88 3.55 16.82
N THR A 96 -20.56 2.55 16.27
CA THR A 96 -20.51 1.16 16.72
C THR A 96 -20.69 0.22 15.52
N PRO A 97 -20.00 -0.94 15.48
CA PRO A 97 -19.03 -1.45 16.45
C PRO A 97 -17.70 -0.68 16.46
N ARG A 98 -16.86 -0.91 17.48
CA ARG A 98 -15.48 -0.39 17.55
C ARG A 98 -14.55 -1.29 16.75
N ILE A 99 -13.93 -0.74 15.70
CA ILE A 99 -13.01 -1.47 14.83
C ILE A 99 -11.60 -0.90 15.02
N CYS A 100 -10.66 -1.73 15.47
CA CYS A 100 -9.24 -1.41 15.41
C CYS A 100 -8.73 -1.74 14.00
N ALA A 101 -8.20 -0.75 13.29
CA ALA A 101 -7.68 -0.87 11.94
C ALA A 101 -6.16 -0.70 11.95
N ILE A 102 -5.41 -1.78 11.70
CA ILE A 102 -3.96 -1.73 11.54
C ILE A 102 -3.64 -1.12 10.17
N ASP A 103 -2.94 0.01 10.15
CA ASP A 103 -2.54 0.69 8.93
C ASP A 103 -1.27 0.07 8.35
N CYS A 104 -1.43 -0.77 7.33
CA CYS A 104 -0.32 -1.30 6.55
C CYS A 104 -0.03 -0.49 5.26
N GLY A 105 -0.62 0.69 5.08
CA GLY A 105 -0.68 1.41 3.80
C GLY A 105 -2.11 1.50 3.26
N LEU A 106 -3.06 1.74 4.16
CA LEU A 106 -4.49 1.72 3.95
C LEU A 106 -4.94 2.70 2.86
N LYS A 107 -5.87 2.23 2.02
CA LYS A 107 -6.64 3.13 1.14
C LYS A 107 -7.81 3.75 1.92
N LEU A 108 -7.93 5.08 1.89
CA LEU A 108 -8.97 5.83 2.63
C LEU A 108 -10.40 5.32 2.43
N ASN A 109 -10.71 4.70 1.29
CA ASN A 109 -12.04 4.15 1.04
C ASN A 109 -12.41 3.00 2.00
N GLN A 110 -11.43 2.27 2.54
CA GLN A 110 -11.67 1.23 3.56
C GLN A 110 -12.31 1.84 4.83
N ILE A 111 -11.75 2.96 5.31
CA ILE A 111 -12.32 3.70 6.44
C ILE A 111 -13.71 4.25 6.10
N LYS A 112 -13.87 4.85 4.91
CA LYS A 112 -15.17 5.37 4.46
C LYS A 112 -16.26 4.29 4.48
N CYS A 113 -15.95 3.08 4.01
CA CYS A 113 -16.88 1.96 4.01
C CYS A 113 -17.29 1.50 5.43
N PHE A 114 -16.38 1.52 6.39
CA PHE A 114 -16.71 1.19 7.79
C PHE A 114 -17.54 2.28 8.44
N VAL A 115 -17.12 3.53 8.30
CA VAL A 115 -17.84 4.69 8.86
C VAL A 115 -19.24 4.80 8.26
N SER A 116 -19.42 4.56 6.96
CA SER A 116 -20.75 4.58 6.32
C SER A 116 -21.68 3.48 6.82
N ARG A 117 -21.14 2.45 7.48
CA ARG A 117 -21.90 1.36 8.13
C ARG A 117 -22.09 1.61 9.63
N GLY A 118 -21.75 2.79 10.12
CA GLY A 118 -21.93 3.21 11.51
C GLY A 118 -20.76 2.87 12.44
N ALA A 119 -19.72 2.17 11.98
CA ALA A 119 -18.62 1.74 12.84
C ALA A 119 -17.74 2.92 13.32
N ARG A 120 -17.26 2.85 14.56
CA ARG A 120 -16.14 3.67 15.06
C ARG A 120 -14.85 3.00 14.64
N VAL A 121 -14.00 3.70 13.88
CA VAL A 121 -12.75 3.13 13.40
C VAL A 121 -11.57 3.83 14.05
N GLU A 122 -10.74 3.04 14.72
CA GLU A 122 -9.47 3.49 15.28
C GLU A 122 -8.35 2.98 14.39
N LEU A 123 -7.82 3.88 13.57
CA LEU A 123 -6.69 3.61 12.70
C LEU A 123 -5.40 3.71 13.51
N VAL A 124 -4.64 2.63 13.59
CA VAL A 124 -3.41 2.55 14.39
C VAL A 124 -2.18 2.26 13.52
N PRO A 125 -0.97 2.66 13.95
CA PRO A 125 0.26 2.30 13.26
C PRO A 125 0.43 0.78 13.08
N TRP A 126 1.18 0.37 12.06
CA TRP A 126 1.41 -1.04 11.74
C TRP A 126 2.01 -1.86 12.89
N ASN A 127 2.81 -1.21 13.75
CA ASN A 127 3.49 -1.80 14.91
C ASN A 127 2.78 -1.51 16.24
N TYR A 128 1.54 -1.05 16.21
CA TYR A 128 0.75 -0.77 17.40
C TYR A 128 0.58 -2.04 18.26
N GLN A 129 0.55 -1.88 19.58
CA GLN A 129 0.27 -2.98 20.51
C GLN A 129 -1.23 -3.13 20.67
N LEU A 130 -1.80 -4.21 20.12
CA LEU A 130 -3.24 -4.46 20.19
C LEU A 130 -3.69 -4.70 21.64
N ASP A 131 -4.86 -4.16 21.97
CA ASP A 131 -5.59 -4.45 23.22
C ASP A 131 -7.02 -4.84 22.87
N GLU A 132 -7.35 -6.12 23.04
CA GLU A 132 -8.65 -6.71 22.68
C GLU A 132 -9.82 -6.19 23.52
N SER A 133 -9.55 -5.48 24.63
CA SER A 133 -10.59 -4.81 25.42
C SER A 133 -11.12 -3.53 24.74
N GLN A 134 -10.31 -2.93 23.87
CA GLN A 134 -10.59 -1.61 23.27
C GLN A 134 -11.38 -1.68 21.97
N PHE A 135 -11.53 -2.86 21.36
CA PHE A 135 -12.24 -3.03 20.10
C PHE A 135 -13.16 -4.26 20.09
N ASP A 136 -14.14 -4.22 19.20
CA ASP A 136 -15.11 -5.29 18.98
C ASP A 136 -14.75 -6.12 17.75
N GLY A 137 -13.98 -5.55 16.80
CA GLY A 137 -13.39 -6.27 15.67
C GLY A 137 -12.02 -5.73 15.27
N LEU A 138 -11.21 -6.58 14.64
CA LEU A 138 -9.88 -6.24 14.13
C LEU A 138 -9.89 -6.21 12.60
N PHE A 139 -9.37 -5.13 12.03
CA PHE A 139 -9.19 -4.96 10.60
C PHE A 139 -7.71 -4.79 10.25
N ILE A 140 -7.24 -5.51 9.24
CA ILE A 140 -5.88 -5.38 8.70
C ILE A 140 -5.98 -4.86 7.27
N SER A 141 -5.42 -3.68 7.03
CA SER A 141 -5.58 -2.99 5.76
C SER A 141 -4.80 -3.63 4.61
N ASN A 142 -4.98 -3.08 3.40
CA ASN A 142 -4.04 -3.33 2.32
C ASN A 142 -2.69 -2.67 2.63
N GLY A 143 -1.65 -3.04 1.89
CA GLY A 143 -0.33 -2.44 2.04
C GLY A 143 0.64 -2.86 0.94
N PRO A 144 1.77 -2.14 0.79
CA PRO A 144 2.84 -2.52 -0.10
C PRO A 144 3.80 -3.53 0.56
N GLY A 145 4.65 -4.16 -0.25
CA GLY A 145 5.77 -4.97 0.21
C GLY A 145 5.42 -6.41 0.55
N ASN A 146 6.29 -7.05 1.32
CA ASN A 146 6.23 -8.48 1.60
C ASN A 146 5.78 -8.73 3.06
N PRO A 147 4.75 -9.57 3.30
CA PRO A 147 4.27 -9.92 4.64
C PRO A 147 5.34 -10.54 5.54
N ILE A 148 6.37 -11.20 4.98
CA ILE A 148 7.48 -11.81 5.73
C ILE A 148 8.23 -10.77 6.57
N ALA A 149 8.26 -9.50 6.13
CA ALA A 149 8.91 -8.42 6.87
C ALA A 149 8.12 -7.94 8.10
N CYS A 150 6.88 -8.41 8.29
CA CYS A 150 5.95 -7.92 9.31
C CYS A 150 5.71 -8.93 10.44
N LYS A 151 6.77 -9.62 10.91
CA LYS A 151 6.67 -10.68 11.93
C LYS A 151 5.95 -10.23 13.21
N ASP A 152 6.24 -9.02 13.69
CA ASP A 152 5.61 -8.50 14.91
C ASP A 152 4.09 -8.36 14.76
N VAL A 153 3.64 -7.92 13.58
CA VAL A 153 2.21 -7.80 13.27
C VAL A 153 1.56 -9.17 13.22
N VAL A 154 2.21 -10.14 12.58
CA VAL A 154 1.74 -11.53 12.51
C VAL A 154 1.57 -12.12 13.90
N ASN A 155 2.55 -11.93 14.80
CA ASN A 155 2.48 -12.43 16.18
C ASN A 155 1.29 -11.84 16.95
N GLN A 156 1.02 -10.55 16.78
CA GLN A 156 -0.12 -9.91 17.43
C GLN A 156 -1.47 -10.40 16.85
N ILE A 157 -1.56 -10.53 15.53
CA ILE A 157 -2.75 -11.10 14.87
C ILE A 157 -2.99 -12.52 15.38
N GLN A 158 -1.95 -13.33 15.47
CA GLN A 158 -2.02 -14.70 15.96
C GLN A 158 -2.57 -14.76 17.38
N ARG A 159 -2.14 -13.87 18.28
CA ARG A 159 -2.70 -13.76 19.65
C ARG A 159 -4.20 -13.49 19.65
N VAL A 160 -4.66 -12.53 18.82
CA VAL A 160 -6.10 -12.21 18.71
C VAL A 160 -6.90 -13.38 18.14
N LEU A 161 -6.36 -14.08 17.14
CA LEU A 161 -6.99 -15.26 16.55
C LEU A 161 -7.09 -16.42 17.55
N GLN A 162 -6.06 -16.66 18.35
CA GLN A 162 -6.05 -17.71 19.39
C GLN A 162 -7.12 -17.49 20.46
N ASN A 163 -7.40 -16.22 20.80
CA ASN A 163 -8.46 -15.89 21.74
C ASN A 163 -9.86 -16.17 21.16
N GLY A 164 -10.04 -16.13 19.83
CA GLY A 164 -11.24 -16.59 19.12
C GLY A 164 -12.52 -15.79 19.38
N ARG A 165 -12.45 -14.66 20.10
CA ARG A 165 -13.63 -13.89 20.55
C ARG A 165 -14.03 -12.75 19.62
N LYS A 166 -13.13 -12.30 18.76
CA LYS A 166 -13.30 -11.08 17.96
C LYS A 166 -13.28 -11.44 16.47
N PRO A 167 -14.21 -10.92 15.64
CA PRO A 167 -14.10 -11.04 14.20
C PRO A 167 -12.85 -10.33 13.70
N VAL A 168 -12.13 -10.98 12.79
CA VAL A 168 -10.91 -10.45 12.17
C VAL A 168 -11.09 -10.43 10.66
N PHE A 169 -10.78 -9.30 10.03
CA PHE A 169 -10.93 -9.13 8.59
C PHE A 169 -9.66 -8.49 7.98
N GLY A 170 -9.13 -9.08 6.91
CA GLY A 170 -7.93 -8.61 6.24
C GLY A 170 -8.12 -8.45 4.74
N ILE A 171 -7.59 -7.37 4.17
CA ILE A 171 -7.65 -7.09 2.72
C ILE A 171 -6.25 -7.08 2.11
N CYS A 172 -6.05 -7.79 1.01
CA CYS A 172 -4.78 -7.81 0.26
C CYS A 172 -3.62 -8.25 1.16
N LEU A 173 -2.69 -7.35 1.53
CA LEU A 173 -1.64 -7.64 2.50
C LEU A 173 -2.22 -8.14 3.83
N GLY A 174 -3.33 -7.58 4.30
CA GLY A 174 -4.00 -8.06 5.51
C GLY A 174 -4.49 -9.51 5.42
N HIS A 175 -4.92 -9.96 4.24
CA HIS A 175 -5.26 -11.37 4.02
C HIS A 175 -4.00 -12.26 4.11
N GLN A 176 -2.89 -11.82 3.52
CA GLN A 176 -1.62 -12.55 3.58
C GLN A 176 -1.10 -12.65 5.02
N LEU A 177 -1.16 -11.57 5.79
CA LEU A 177 -0.77 -11.55 7.20
C LEU A 177 -1.64 -12.48 8.05
N LEU A 178 -2.94 -12.53 7.80
CA LEU A 178 -3.84 -13.49 8.46
C LEU A 178 -3.49 -14.94 8.12
N ALA A 179 -3.23 -15.23 6.84
CA ALA A 179 -2.81 -16.56 6.40
C ALA A 179 -1.49 -16.97 7.08
N THR A 180 -0.51 -16.06 7.17
CA THR A 180 0.74 -16.33 7.88
C THR A 180 0.54 -16.52 9.38
N ALA A 181 -0.38 -15.78 10.02
CA ALA A 181 -0.68 -15.93 11.44
C ALA A 181 -1.30 -17.30 11.79
N ILE A 182 -1.92 -17.98 10.83
CA ILE A 182 -2.43 -19.35 11.00
C ILE A 182 -1.47 -20.43 10.46
N GLY A 183 -0.23 -20.06 10.11
CA GLY A 183 0.82 -20.99 9.71
C GLY A 183 0.94 -21.25 8.19
N CYS A 184 0.21 -20.52 7.34
CA CYS A 184 0.39 -20.63 5.89
C CYS A 184 1.64 -19.86 5.42
N THR A 185 2.21 -20.29 4.30
CA THR A 185 3.35 -19.62 3.65
C THR A 185 2.88 -18.73 2.51
N THR A 186 3.65 -17.67 2.24
CA THR A 186 3.44 -16.76 1.10
C THR A 186 4.61 -16.86 0.15
N TYR A 187 4.36 -16.64 -1.14
CA TYR A 187 5.39 -16.61 -2.17
C TYR A 187 5.14 -15.43 -3.11
N LYS A 188 6.21 -14.94 -3.74
CA LYS A 188 6.12 -13.85 -4.71
C LYS A 188 5.59 -14.40 -6.03
N MET A 189 4.45 -13.88 -6.50
CA MET A 189 3.91 -14.21 -7.82
C MET A 189 4.87 -13.73 -8.92
N LYS A 190 4.77 -14.34 -10.12
CA LYS A 190 5.63 -13.99 -11.25
C LYS A 190 5.42 -12.54 -11.70
N TYR A 191 4.17 -12.09 -11.77
CA TYR A 191 3.71 -10.74 -12.09
C TYR A 191 2.27 -10.53 -11.59
#